data_AF-A0A0A3XGM3-F1
#
_entry.id   AF-A0A0A3XGM3-F1
#
_cell.length_a   1.000
_cell.length_b   1.000
_cell.length_c   1.000
_cell.angle_alpha   90.00
_cell.angle_beta   90.00
_cell.angle_gamma   90.00
#
_symmetry.space_group_name_H-M   'P 1'
#
loop_
_entity.id
_entity.type
_entity.pdbx_description
1 polymer ?
#
loop_
_entity_poly.entity_id
_entity_poly.type
_entity_poly.pdbx_seq_one_letter_code
_entity_poly.pdbx_strand_id
1 'polypeptide(L)'
;MKKKSPVVFMTMLACLAALMPTSAYAYLDPGTGAFAVQSLIAAIAGGLIAVRAYGRRILGLFRRSKAPPERWPKDSSGNGHS
;
A
#
# COMPACT_ATOMS: atom_id res chain seq x y z
N MET A 1 -6.50 45.38 -16.15
CA MET A 1 -6.89 44.13 -15.45
C MET A 1 -8.39 43.92 -15.64
N LYS A 2 -8.83 42.93 -16.42
CA LYS A 2 -10.27 42.71 -16.69
C LYS A 2 -10.90 42.01 -15.49
N LYS A 3 -11.85 42.66 -14.81
CA LYS A 3 -12.58 42.07 -13.67
C LYS A 3 -13.43 40.91 -14.20
N LYS A 4 -13.21 39.69 -13.69
CA LYS A 4 -14.04 38.53 -14.06
C LYS A 4 -15.44 38.75 -13.49
N SER A 5 -16.46 38.77 -14.35
CA SER A 5 -17.84 38.98 -13.92
C SER A 5 -18.31 37.78 -13.10
N PRO A 6 -18.77 37.97 -11.84
CA PRO A 6 -19.25 36.87 -11.00
C PRO A 6 -20.48 36.20 -11.62
N VAL A 7 -21.20 36.89 -12.49
CA VAL A 7 -22.37 36.38 -13.20
C VAL A 7 -21.97 35.27 -14.16
N VAL A 8 -20.88 35.42 -14.92
CA VAL A 8 -20.40 34.38 -15.84
C VAL A 8 -19.99 33.13 -15.05
N PHE A 9 -19.39 33.31 -13.89
CA PHE A 9 -19.03 32.21 -12.99
C PHE A 9 -20.27 31.51 -12.43
N MET A 10 -21.28 32.26 -11.97
CA MET A 10 -22.54 31.67 -11.47
C MET A 10 -23.34 30.98 -12.58
N THR A 11 -23.38 31.54 -13.79
CA THR A 11 -24.03 30.92 -14.95
C THR A 11 -23.31 29.63 -15.34
N MET A 12 -21.98 29.63 -15.36
CA MET A 12 -21.18 28.43 -15.63
C MET A 12 -21.43 27.33 -14.58
N LEU A 13 -21.50 27.70 -13.30
CA LEU A 13 -21.84 26.79 -12.20
C LEU A 13 -23.27 26.24 -12.32
N ALA A 14 -24.23 27.09 -12.66
CA ALA A 14 -25.63 26.68 -12.84
C ALA A 14 -25.80 25.73 -14.03
N CYS A 15 -25.12 25.99 -15.15
CA CYS A 15 -25.09 25.06 -16.29
C CYS A 15 -24.46 23.72 -15.90
N LEU A 16 -23.36 23.74 -15.13
CA LEU A 16 -22.70 22.50 -14.68
C LEU A 16 -23.59 21.67 -13.74
N ALA A 17 -24.33 22.34 -12.85
CA ALA A 17 -25.28 21.69 -11.95
C ALA A 17 -26.49 21.09 -12.69
N ALA A 18 -26.96 21.76 -13.74
CA ALA A 18 -28.08 21.28 -14.57
C ALA A 18 -27.72 20.05 -15.42
N LEU A 19 -26.43 19.82 -15.68
CA LEU A 19 -25.94 18.66 -16.43
C LEU A 19 -25.64 17.43 -15.54
N MET A 20 -25.88 17.51 -14.23
CA MET A 20 -25.61 16.38 -13.32
C MET A 20 -26.62 15.24 -13.51
N PRO A 21 -26.17 14.00 -13.75
CA PRO A 21 -27.06 12.85 -13.89
C PRO A 21 -27.73 12.49 -12.56
N THR A 22 -29.04 12.21 -12.59
CA THR A 22 -29.86 11.96 -11.39
C THR A 22 -29.83 10.51 -10.87
N SER A 23 -29.28 9.57 -11.66
CA SER A 23 -29.22 8.15 -11.30
C SER A 23 -27.85 7.56 -11.67
N ALA A 24 -27.08 7.17 -10.66
CA ALA A 24 -25.77 6.51 -10.81
C ALA A 24 -25.86 5.04 -10.37
N TYR A 25 -26.28 4.16 -11.28
CA TYR A 25 -26.20 2.72 -11.07
C TYR A 25 -24.77 2.26 -11.37
N ALA A 26 -23.96 2.05 -10.33
CA ALA A 26 -22.58 1.52 -10.41
C ALA A 26 -21.62 2.25 -11.36
N TYR A 27 -21.76 3.58 -11.48
CA TYR A 27 -20.79 4.41 -12.19
C TYR A 27 -19.58 4.62 -11.28
N LEU A 28 -18.51 3.86 -11.54
CA LEU A 28 -17.17 4.38 -11.26
C LEU A 28 -17.10 5.73 -11.96
N ASP A 29 -17.33 6.81 -11.19
CA ASP A 29 -17.16 8.19 -11.60
C ASP A 29 -15.91 8.27 -12.51
N PRO A 30 -15.90 8.95 -13.67
CA PRO A 30 -14.76 8.99 -14.58
C PRO A 30 -13.45 9.41 -13.86
N GLY A 31 -13.57 10.16 -12.75
CA GLY A 31 -12.47 10.39 -11.81
C GLY A 31 -12.08 9.16 -10.99
N THR A 32 -13.03 8.48 -10.34
CA THR A 32 -12.80 7.29 -9.51
C THR A 32 -12.23 6.11 -10.30
N GLY A 33 -12.63 5.93 -11.56
CA GLY A 33 -12.04 4.93 -12.45
C GLY A 33 -10.54 5.14 -12.66
N ALA A 34 -10.12 6.38 -12.90
CA ALA A 34 -8.71 6.73 -13.06
C ALA A 34 -7.92 6.54 -11.74
N PHE A 35 -8.50 6.91 -10.59
CA PHE A 35 -7.88 6.68 -9.28
C PHE A 35 -7.73 5.20 -8.95
N ALA A 36 -8.70 4.35 -9.32
CA ALA A 36 -8.61 2.91 -9.13
C ALA A 36 -7.43 2.31 -9.94
N VAL A 37 -7.31 2.67 -11.21
CA VAL A 37 -6.18 2.24 -12.05
C VAL A 37 -4.85 2.78 -11.51
N GLN A 38 -4.81 4.05 -11.11
CA GLN A 38 -3.59 4.68 -10.59
C GLN A 38 -3.14 4.08 -9.26
N SER A 39 -4.08 3.80 -8.33
CA SER A 39 -3.78 3.11 -7.07
C SER A 39 -3.33 1.67 -7.28
N LEU A 40 -3.90 0.96 -8.26
CA LEU A 40 -3.43 -0.37 -8.65
C LEU A 40 -1.99 -0.33 -9.18
N ILE A 41 -1.67 0.59 -10.08
CA ILE A 41 -0.31 0.77 -10.60
C ILE A 41 0.66 1.11 -9.47
N ALA A 42 0.28 2.04 -8.58
CA ALA A 42 1.09 2.43 -7.43
C ALA A 42 1.33 1.25 -6.47
N ALA A 43 0.32 0.42 -6.21
CA ALA A 43 0.44 -0.77 -5.39
C ALA A 43 1.39 -1.81 -6.01
N ILE A 44 1.29 -2.06 -7.32
CA ILE A 44 2.18 -2.99 -8.03
C ILE A 44 3.62 -2.48 -8.02
N ALA A 45 3.84 -1.21 -8.41
CA ALA A 45 5.16 -0.62 -8.46
C ALA A 45 5.80 -0.55 -7.06
N GLY A 46 5.05 -0.07 -6.07
CA GLY A 46 5.48 -0.03 -4.67
C GLY A 46 5.76 -1.41 -4.11
N GLY A 47 4.91 -2.39 -4.41
CA GLY A 47 5.08 -3.79 -4.02
C GLY A 47 6.36 -4.42 -4.60
N LEU A 48 6.62 -4.21 -5.89
CA LEU A 48 7.86 -4.69 -6.54
C LEU A 48 9.11 -4.09 -5.90
N ILE A 49 9.10 -2.78 -5.63
CA ILE A 49 10.21 -2.10 -4.95
C ILE A 49 10.37 -2.63 -3.53
N ALA A 50 9.28 -2.79 -2.79
CA ALA A 50 9.30 -3.32 -1.42
C ALA A 50 9.85 -4.75 -1.37
N VAL A 51 9.42 -5.62 -2.29
CA VAL A 51 9.93 -7.00 -2.41
C VAL A 51 11.42 -7.00 -2.78
N ARG A 52 11.85 -6.13 -3.70
CA ARG A 52 13.28 -6.02 -4.07
C ARG A 52 14.13 -5.51 -2.91
N ALA A 53 13.67 -4.50 -2.18
CA ALA A 53 14.41 -3.88 -1.08
C ALA A 53 14.44 -4.76 0.17
N TYR A 54 13.31 -5.41 0.50
CA TYR A 54 13.11 -6.13 1.75
C TYR A 54 12.92 -7.63 1.60
N GLY A 55 13.08 -8.20 0.41
CA GLY A 55 12.78 -9.62 0.13
C GLY A 55 13.38 -10.57 1.16
N ARG A 56 14.67 -10.41 1.52
CA ARG A 56 15.31 -11.26 2.55
C ARG A 56 14.67 -11.13 3.94
N ARG A 57 14.20 -9.93 4.32
CA ARG A 57 13.51 -9.69 5.58
C ARG A 57 12.07 -10.23 5.54
N ILE A 58 11.35 -10.00 4.44
CA ILE A 58 9.99 -10.52 4.21
C ILE A 58 10.00 -12.05 4.27
N LEU A 59 10.94 -12.70 3.58
CA LEU A 59 11.12 -14.16 3.66
C LEU A 59 11.55 -14.60 5.07
N GLY A 60 12.34 -13.78 5.77
CA GLY A 60 12.74 -14.02 7.16
C GLY A 60 11.56 -14.06 8.14
N LEU A 61 10.54 -13.22 7.94
CA LEU A 61 9.31 -13.23 8.74
C LEU A 61 8.50 -14.54 8.55
N PHE A 62 8.62 -15.17 7.38
CA PHE A 62 8.02 -16.48 7.09
C PHE A 62 8.90 -17.67 7.49
N ARG A 63 10.18 -17.45 7.86
CA ARG A 63 11.07 -18.53 8.29
C ARG A 63 10.84 -18.82 9.77
N ARG A 64 10.27 -20.00 10.04
CA ARG A 64 10.12 -20.54 11.40
C ARG A 64 11.50 -20.67 12.06
N SER A 65 11.65 -20.03 13.21
CA SER A 65 12.87 -20.14 14.03
C SER A 65 13.07 -21.62 14.38
N LYS A 66 14.19 -22.22 13.96
CA LYS A 66 14.58 -23.54 14.47
C LYS A 66 15.12 -23.31 15.88
N ALA A 67 14.53 -24.01 16.85
CA ALA A 67 15.07 -24.04 18.20
C ALA A 67 16.55 -24.46 18.15
N PRO A 68 17.42 -23.86 18.97
CA PRO A 68 18.82 -24.28 19.07
C PRO A 68 18.85 -25.79 19.37
N PRO A 69 19.72 -26.58 18.71
CA PRO A 69 19.90 -27.96 19.12
C PRO A 69 20.33 -27.97 20.58
N GLU A 70 19.57 -28.71 21.39
CA GLU A 70 19.85 -28.95 22.79
C GLU A 70 21.32 -29.35 22.94
N ARG A 71 22.11 -28.43 23.51
CA ARG A 71 23.50 -28.69 23.84
C ARG A 71 23.46 -29.56 25.09
N TRP A 72 23.50 -30.87 24.88
CA TRP A 72 23.70 -31.81 25.98
C TRP A 72 24.90 -31.37 26.83
N PRO A 73 24.80 -31.45 28.17
CA PRO A 73 25.93 -31.18 29.04
C PRO A 73 27.04 -32.16 28.66
N LYS A 74 28.17 -31.63 28.21
CA LYS A 74 29.44 -32.36 28.19
C LYS A 74 29.75 -32.68 29.65
N ASP A 75 29.40 -33.91 30.02
CA ASP A 75 30.00 -34.70 31.07
C ASP A 75 31.18 -34.04 31.79
N SER A 76 30.96 -33.80 33.08
CA SER A 76 32.00 -33.59 34.09
C SER A 76 32.96 -34.79 34.11
N SER A 77 33.89 -34.85 33.17
CA SER A 77 35.02 -35.78 33.20
C SER A 77 36.28 -35.05 33.67
N GLY A 78 36.79 -35.48 34.83
CA GLY A 78 38.23 -35.49 35.10
C GLY A 78 38.81 -34.35 35.93
N ASN A 79 38.75 -34.47 37.26
CA ASN A 79 39.94 -34.31 38.10
C ASN A 79 39.75 -35.04 39.44
N GLY A 80 40.20 -36.28 39.48
CA GLY A 80 40.51 -37.01 40.71
C GLY A 80 41.92 -37.56 40.60
N HIS A 81 42.90 -36.67 40.52
CA HIS A 81 44.32 -36.97 40.64
C HIS A 81 44.75 -36.61 42.06
N SER A 82 44.96 -37.63 42.90
CA SER A 82 45.80 -37.61 44.11
C SER A 82 45.91 -39.03 44.66
#